data_AF-A0A7V7D6T7-F1
#
_entry.id   AF-A0A7V7D6T7-F1
#
_cell.length_a   1.000
_cell.length_b   1.000
_cell.length_c   1.000
_cell.angle_alpha   90.00
_cell.angle_beta   90.00
_cell.angle_gamma   90.00
#
_symmetry.space_group_name_H-M   'P 1'
#
loop_
_entity.id
_entity.type
_entity.pdbx_description
1 polymer ?
#
loop_
_entity_poly.entity_id
_entity_poly.type
_entity_poly.pdbx_seq_one_letter_code
_entity_poly.pdbx_strand_id
1 'polypeptide(L)'
;MSTSLDGQSLFGEQQLEIELGSVSRASIERTLPGLDGVLSVDMGGRSRKIKQKGVLRAKSRAQLDEIISAISAYMDGDTHILVTDSGEGFDNLRMDVFKVRGERAGGSGMAVDYEIVYTQLKVQ
;
A
#
# COMPACT_ATOMS: atom_id res chain seq x y z
N MET A 1 7.44 -17.01 2.41
CA MET A 1 6.41 -16.56 1.45
C MET A 1 6.61 -15.07 1.28
N SER A 2 6.68 -14.58 0.04
CA SER A 2 6.99 -13.19 -0.26
C SER A 2 5.72 -12.38 -0.52
N THR A 3 5.78 -11.09 -0.21
CA THR A 3 4.73 -10.14 -0.58
C THR A 3 4.76 -9.92 -2.08
N SER A 4 3.58 -9.98 -2.71
CA SER A 4 3.44 -9.80 -4.16
C SER A 4 2.51 -8.64 -4.51
N LEU A 5 2.83 -7.93 -5.58
CA LEU A 5 2.00 -6.89 -6.18
C LEU A 5 1.58 -7.39 -7.57
N ASP A 6 0.28 -7.51 -7.81
CA ASP A 6 -0.30 -8.11 -9.02
C ASP A 6 0.30 -9.48 -9.37
N GLY A 7 0.62 -10.28 -8.34
CA GLY A 7 1.25 -11.60 -8.49
C GLY A 7 2.76 -11.55 -8.78
N GLN A 8 3.37 -10.37 -8.88
CA GLN A 8 4.82 -10.22 -8.98
C GLN A 8 5.47 -10.07 -7.60
N SER A 9 6.43 -10.93 -7.30
CA SER A 9 7.21 -10.88 -6.06
C SER A 9 8.32 -9.82 -6.13
N LEU A 10 7.95 -8.54 -6.16
CA LEU A 10 8.89 -7.41 -6.26
C LEU A 10 9.59 -7.09 -4.94
N PHE A 11 8.99 -7.49 -3.82
CA PHE A 11 9.50 -7.26 -2.48
C PHE A 11 10.06 -8.59 -1.98
N GLY A 12 11.40 -8.70 -1.89
CA GLY A 12 12.08 -9.94 -1.49
C GLY A 12 11.63 -10.46 -0.12
N GLU A 13 12.14 -11.62 0.29
CA GLU A 13 11.74 -12.37 1.51
C GLU A 13 12.13 -11.72 2.86
N GLN A 14 12.24 -10.40 2.93
CA GLN A 14 12.64 -9.68 4.14
C GLN A 14 11.43 -9.16 4.93
N GLN A 15 11.71 -8.79 6.17
CA GLN A 15 10.73 -8.25 7.12
C GLN A 15 10.14 -6.94 6.56
N LEU A 16 8.89 -7.02 6.14
CA LEU A 16 8.09 -5.92 5.61
C LEU A 16 7.13 -5.48 6.71
N GLU A 17 7.05 -4.17 6.93
CA GLU A 17 6.09 -3.60 7.87
C GLU A 17 4.95 -2.96 7.07
N ILE A 18 3.74 -3.50 7.25
CA ILE A 18 2.53 -2.99 6.60
C ILE A 18 1.66 -2.35 7.69
N GLU A 19 1.54 -1.03 7.64
CA GLU A 19 0.64 -0.26 8.49
C GLU A 19 -0.67 -0.01 7.75
N LEU A 20 -1.75 -0.62 8.22
CA LEU A 20 -3.10 -0.39 7.69
C LEU A 20 -3.71 0.84 8.33
N GLY A 21 -4.16 1.79 7.51
CA GLY A 21 -5.01 2.88 7.96
C GLY A 21 -6.37 2.38 8.43
N SER A 22 -6.98 3.10 9.38
CA SER A 22 -8.30 2.75 9.90
C SER A 22 -9.36 2.77 8.80
N VAL A 23 -10.22 1.77 8.80
CA VAL A 23 -11.44 1.76 7.99
C VAL A 23 -12.38 2.83 8.56
N SER A 24 -12.86 3.75 7.72
CA SER A 24 -13.87 4.73 8.13
C SER A 24 -15.08 4.62 7.23
N ARG A 25 -16.27 4.73 7.83
CA ARG A 25 -17.54 4.88 7.10
C ARG A 25 -17.96 6.34 7.17
N ALA A 26 -18.52 6.84 6.08
CA ALA A 26 -19.16 8.15 6.08
C ALA A 26 -20.65 7.96 6.37
N SER A 27 -21.21 8.80 7.24
CA SER A 27 -22.66 8.92 7.41
C SER A 27 -23.08 10.36 7.19
N ILE A 28 -24.29 10.55 6.66
CA ILE A 28 -24.96 11.85 6.64
C ILE A 28 -26.12 11.79 7.61
N GLU A 29 -26.12 12.73 8.55
CA GLU A 29 -27.17 12.87 9.54
C GLU A 29 -28.10 14.02 9.17
N ARG A 30 -29.41 13.76 9.17
CA ARG A 30 -30.46 14.75 8.91
C ARG A 30 -31.49 14.76 10.02
N THR A 31 -31.71 15.94 10.59
CA THR A 31 -32.82 16.17 11.53
C THR A 31 -34.05 16.61 10.74
N LEU A 32 -35.20 15.99 11.01
CA LEU A 32 -36.46 16.28 10.34
C LEU A 32 -37.51 16.74 11.36
N PRO A 33 -38.30 17.80 11.07
CA PRO A 33 -39.39 18.22 11.94
C PRO A 33 -40.42 17.09 12.12
N GLY A 34 -40.79 16.80 13.37
CA GLY A 34 -41.75 15.73 13.70
C GLY A 34 -41.13 14.33 13.84
N LEU A 35 -39.81 14.21 13.75
CA LEU A 35 -39.07 13.00 14.07
C LEU A 35 -38.24 13.22 15.34
N ASP A 36 -38.54 12.49 16.40
CA ASP A 36 -37.66 12.44 17.58
C ASP A 36 -36.45 11.55 17.27
N GLY A 37 -35.38 12.18 16.77
CA GLY A 37 -34.14 11.53 16.42
C GLY A 37 -33.48 12.13 15.17
N VAL A 38 -32.54 11.38 14.61
CA VAL A 38 -31.77 11.78 13.43
C VAL A 38 -31.83 10.65 12.40
N LEU A 39 -32.16 11.00 11.16
CA LEU A 39 -32.00 10.10 10.02
C LEU A 39 -30.52 10.03 9.67
N SER A 40 -29.90 8.87 9.93
CA SER A 40 -28.51 8.61 9.52
C SER A 40 -28.49 7.77 8.25
N VAL A 41 -27.86 8.29 7.20
CA VAL A 41 -27.68 7.64 5.90
C VAL A 41 -26.23 7.17 5.79
N ASP A 42 -25.99 5.86 5.72
CA ASP A 42 -24.65 5.30 5.47
C ASP A 42 -24.23 5.59 4.01
N MET A 43 -23.10 6.26 3.87
CA MET A 43 -22.50 6.63 2.59
C MET A 43 -21.41 5.64 2.16
N GLY A 44 -21.24 4.53 2.88
CA GLY A 44 -20.31 3.46 2.55
C GLY A 44 -18.89 3.65 3.11
N GLY A 45 -18.00 2.72 2.74
CA GLY A 45 -16.60 2.74 3.15
C GLY A 45 -15.80 3.82 2.42
N ARG A 46 -15.03 4.62 3.17
CA ARG A 46 -14.07 5.58 2.58
C ARG A 46 -12.79 4.85 2.18
N SER A 47 -12.08 5.48 1.25
CA SER A 47 -10.72 5.07 0.94
C SER A 47 -9.83 5.11 2.18
N ARG A 48 -9.00 4.08 2.38
CA ARG A 48 -7.99 4.06 3.45
C ARG A 48 -6.58 4.08 2.86
N LYS A 49 -5.63 4.61 3.62
CA LYS A 49 -4.22 4.57 3.25
C LYS A 49 -3.57 3.33 3.82
N ILE A 50 -2.77 2.64 3.03
CA ILE A 50 -1.93 1.53 3.46
C ILE A 50 -0.50 1.97 3.26
N LYS A 51 0.33 1.88 4.30
CA LYS A 51 1.76 2.17 4.20
C LYS A 51 2.54 0.88 4.27
N GLN A 52 3.45 0.70 3.34
CA GLN A 52 4.39 -0.41 3.32
C GLN A 52 5.79 0.15 3.48
N LYS A 53 6.54 -0.35 4.46
CA LYS A 53 7.95 -0.04 4.66
C LYS A 53 8.76 -1.32 4.59
N GLY A 54 9.98 -1.21 4.06
CA GLY A 54 10.87 -2.36 3.98
C GLY A 54 12.25 -2.00 3.49
N VAL A 55 13.04 -3.04 3.23
CA VAL A 55 14.39 -2.92 2.68
C VAL A 55 14.47 -3.72 1.39
N LEU A 56 14.84 -3.06 0.29
CA LEU A 56 15.20 -3.72 -0.96
C LEU A 56 16.68 -4.09 -0.90
N ARG A 57 17.02 -5.31 -1.33
CA ARG A 57 18.42 -5.73 -1.49
C ARG A 57 18.66 -6.27 -2.89
N ALA A 58 19.79 -5.91 -3.48
CA ALA A 58 20.22 -6.35 -4.79
C ALA A 58 21.73 -6.64 -4.79
N LYS A 59 22.20 -7.43 -5.77
CA LYS A 59 23.64 -7.73 -5.88
C LYS A 59 24.44 -6.57 -6.47
N SER A 60 23.79 -5.69 -7.22
CA SER A 60 24.41 -4.53 -7.87
C SER A 60 23.47 -3.32 -7.85
N ARG A 61 24.05 -2.14 -8.10
CA ARG A 61 23.29 -0.89 -8.27
C ARG A 61 22.30 -0.98 -9.41
N ALA A 62 22.75 -1.52 -10.55
CA ALA A 62 21.90 -1.68 -11.74
C ALA A 62 20.66 -2.53 -11.45
N GLN A 63 20.82 -3.66 -10.75
CA GLN A 63 19.67 -4.48 -10.35
C GLN A 63 18.74 -3.75 -9.37
N LEU A 64 19.32 -2.96 -8.46
CA LEU A 64 18.54 -2.16 -7.52
C LEU A 64 17.71 -1.10 -8.27
N ASP A 65 18.30 -0.45 -9.26
CA ASP A 65 17.64 0.56 -10.10
C ASP A 65 16.56 -0.09 -10.99
N GLU A 66 16.78 -1.29 -11.51
CA GLU A 66 15.76 -2.08 -12.22
C GLU A 66 14.55 -2.38 -11.32
N ILE A 67 14.78 -2.81 -10.07
CA ILE A 67 13.70 -3.08 -9.10
C ILE A 67 12.96 -1.78 -8.76
N ILE A 68 13.69 -0.69 -8.49
CA ILE A 68 13.07 0.63 -8.24
C ILE A 68 12.23 1.05 -9.45
N SER A 69 12.74 0.89 -10.67
CA SER A 69 12.03 1.27 -11.89
C SER A 69 10.79 0.40 -12.09
N ALA A 70 10.87 -0.90 -11.80
CA ALA A 70 9.73 -1.81 -11.88
C ALA A 70 8.64 -1.42 -10.88
N ILE A 71 8.98 -1.14 -9.62
CA ILE A 71 8.02 -0.67 -8.61
C ILE A 71 7.45 0.70 -9.00
N SER A 72 8.28 1.61 -9.52
CA SER A 72 7.84 2.95 -9.95
C SER A 72 6.85 2.90 -11.12
N ALA A 73 6.90 1.85 -11.95
CA ALA A 73 5.95 1.68 -13.05
C ALA A 73 4.50 1.49 -12.57
N TYR A 74 4.30 0.99 -11.33
CA TYR A 74 2.99 0.87 -10.69
C TYR A 74 2.45 2.21 -10.15
N MET A 75 3.16 3.33 -10.36
CA MET A 75 2.61 4.68 -10.18
C MET A 75 1.95 5.18 -11.48
N ASP A 76 1.23 4.31 -12.17
CA ASP A 76 0.50 4.58 -13.41
C ASP A 76 -0.87 5.24 -13.17
N GLY A 77 -1.37 5.17 -11.93
CA GLY A 77 -2.67 5.69 -11.53
C GLY A 77 -3.78 4.63 -11.56
N ASP A 78 -3.48 3.40 -11.96
CA ASP A 78 -4.38 2.27 -11.95
C ASP A 78 -4.47 1.60 -10.56
N THR A 79 -5.34 0.60 -10.45
CA THR A 79 -5.53 -0.17 -9.22
C THR A 79 -4.87 -1.53 -9.31
N HIS A 80 -4.20 -1.90 -8.24
CA HIS A 80 -3.43 -3.13 -8.08
C HIS A 80 -3.92 -3.95 -6.88
N ILE A 81 -3.43 -5.18 -6.81
CA ILE A 81 -3.69 -6.14 -5.75
C ILE A 81 -2.37 -6.42 -5.02
N LEU A 82 -2.33 -6.13 -3.73
CA LEU A 82 -1.21 -6.46 -2.85
C LEU A 82 -1.56 -7.69 -2.04
N VAL A 83 -0.76 -8.74 -2.13
CA VAL A 83 -0.89 -9.94 -1.29
C VAL A 83 0.29 -10.00 -0.33
N THR A 84 0.01 -10.01 0.97
CA THR A 84 1.02 -10.08 2.02
C THR A 84 1.57 -11.50 2.18
N ASP A 85 2.66 -11.61 2.93
CA ASP A 85 3.24 -12.88 3.37
C ASP A 85 2.29 -13.73 4.25
N SER A 86 1.37 -13.08 4.97
CA SER A 86 0.28 -13.74 5.71
C SER A 86 -0.84 -14.29 4.83
N GLY A 87 -0.80 -14.04 3.52
CA GLY A 87 -1.85 -14.42 2.56
C GLY A 87 -3.04 -13.47 2.55
N GLU A 88 -2.96 -12.33 3.25
CA GLU A 88 -3.99 -11.30 3.22
C GLU A 88 -3.87 -10.49 1.91
N GLY A 89 -4.94 -10.51 1.12
CA GLY A 89 -5.03 -9.77 -0.14
C GLY A 89 -5.75 -8.44 0.04
N PHE A 90 -5.12 -7.35 -0.37
CA PHE A 90 -5.71 -6.03 -0.47
C PHE A 90 -5.91 -5.68 -1.94
N ASP A 91 -7.17 -5.52 -2.35
CA ASP A 91 -7.54 -5.13 -3.70
C ASP A 91 -7.75 -3.61 -3.83
N ASN A 92 -7.99 -3.14 -5.07
CA ASN A 92 -8.32 -1.74 -5.37
C ASN A 92 -7.30 -0.73 -4.83
N LEU A 93 -6.01 -1.10 -4.82
CA LEU A 93 -4.93 -0.25 -4.32
C LEU A 93 -4.33 0.58 -5.44
N ARG A 94 -4.40 1.90 -5.31
CA ARG A 94 -3.59 2.79 -6.16
C ARG A 94 -2.31 3.17 -5.43
N MET A 95 -1.16 3.04 -6.08
CA MET A 95 0.10 3.53 -5.53
C MET A 95 0.16 5.05 -5.69
N ASP A 96 0.21 5.79 -4.58
CA ASP A 96 0.25 7.27 -4.60
C ASP A 96 1.66 7.81 -4.36
N VAL A 97 2.47 7.10 -3.57
CA VAL A 97 3.81 7.54 -3.18
C VAL A 97 4.74 6.35 -3.14
N PHE A 98 5.90 6.47 -3.80
CA PHE A 98 7.04 5.59 -3.60
C PHE A 98 8.27 6.42 -3.28
N LYS A 99 8.94 6.09 -2.17
CA LYS A 99 10.15 6.77 -1.70
C LYS A 99 11.21 5.74 -1.35
N VAL A 100 12.44 6.06 -1.71
CA VAL A 100 13.61 5.25 -1.42
C VAL A 100 14.54 6.09 -0.54
N ARG A 101 15.07 5.51 0.55
CA ARG A 101 15.87 6.19 1.58
C ARG A 101 17.03 5.31 2.04
N GLY A 102 18.13 5.96 2.44
CA GLY A 102 19.21 5.27 3.16
C GLY A 102 19.87 4.15 2.36
N GLU A 103 20.48 4.50 1.22
CA GLU A 103 21.26 3.55 0.43
C GLU A 103 22.50 3.11 1.21
N ARG A 104 22.67 1.81 1.35
CA ARG A 104 23.79 1.18 2.07
C ARG A 104 24.45 0.17 1.14
N ALA A 105 25.72 0.41 0.82
CA ALA A 105 26.57 -0.59 0.20
C ALA A 105 27.21 -1.45 1.29
N GLY A 106 27.07 -2.76 1.21
CA GLY A 106 27.71 -3.73 2.11
C GLY A 106 28.37 -4.85 1.31
N GLY A 107 29.32 -5.58 1.92
CA GLY A 107 30.18 -6.55 1.22
C GLY A 107 29.50 -7.69 0.46
N SER A 108 28.16 -7.82 0.52
CA SER A 108 27.36 -8.81 -0.23
C SER A 108 26.33 -8.19 -1.18
N GLY A 109 26.28 -6.86 -1.34
CA GLY A 109 25.36 -6.19 -2.26
C GLY A 109 24.96 -4.79 -1.83
N MET A 110 23.89 -4.28 -2.44
CA MET A 110 23.29 -3.00 -2.13
C MET A 110 21.97 -3.20 -1.41
N ALA A 111 21.72 -2.37 -0.40
CA ALA A 111 20.48 -2.36 0.34
C ALA A 111 19.94 -0.93 0.40
N VAL A 112 18.62 -0.77 0.29
CA VAL A 112 17.98 0.53 0.44
C VAL A 112 16.65 0.41 1.15
N ASP A 113 16.38 1.31 2.09
CA ASP A 113 15.09 1.38 2.73
C ASP A 113 14.08 2.00 1.76
N TYR A 114 12.82 1.59 1.84
CA TYR A 114 11.77 2.18 1.02
C TYR A 114 10.46 2.32 1.79
N GLU A 115 9.63 3.23 1.30
CA GLU A 115 8.30 3.51 1.79
C GLU A 115 7.35 3.66 0.59
N ILE A 116 6.29 2.85 0.58
CA ILE A 116 5.19 2.98 -0.37
C ILE A 116 3.92 3.36 0.39
N VAL A 117 3.16 4.31 -0.16
CA VAL A 117 1.82 4.63 0.30
C VAL A 117 0.83 4.29 -0.80
N TYR A 118 -0.07 3.37 -0.48
CA TYR A 118 -1.21 3.03 -1.31
C TYR A 118 -2.47 3.71 -0.75
N THR A 119 -3.37 4.08 -1.65
CA THR A 119 -4.75 4.39 -1.29
C THR A 119 -5.66 3.28 -1.80
N GLN A 120 -6.29 2.57 -0.88
CA GLN A 120 -7.33 1.61 -1.20
C GLN A 120 -8.61 2.37 -1.51
N LEU A 121 -9.04 2.35 -2.78
CA LEU A 121 -10.18 3.16 -3.24
C LEU A 121 -11.54 2.58 -2.84
N LYS A 122 -11.60 1.26 -2.61
CA LYS A 122 -12.79 0.56 -2.12
C LYS A 122 -12.38 -0.42 -1.04
N VAL A 123 -12.99 -0.28 0.12
CA VAL A 123 -12.87 -1.26 1.21
C VAL A 123 -14.10 -2.16 1.11
N GLN A 124 -13.89 -3.44 0.79
CA GLN A 124 -14.96 -4.44 0.80
C GLN A 124 -15.42 -4.74 2.23
#